data_AF-A0A3M1QMK9-F1
#
_entry.id   AF-A0A3M1QMK9-F1
#
_cell.length_a   1.000
_cell.length_b   1.000
_cell.length_c   1.000
_cell.angle_alpha   90.00
_cell.angle_beta   90.00
_cell.angle_gamma   90.00
#
_symmetry.space_group_name_H-M   'P 1'
#
loop_
_entity.id
_entity.type
_entity.pdbx_description
1 polymer ?
#
loop_
_entity_poly.entity_id
_entity_poly.type
_entity_poly.pdbx_seq_one_letter_code
_entity_poly.pdbx_strand_id
1 'polypeptide(L)'
;MRSILAVFKREVALYFRSPIAYAIPFALTLFFGLLFNDTVTRNNQNAPADVIMTFIPGLFTFLLFLIAPLLTMRLLAEETREGTLEILMTLPMKEWHFIVGKFLAAWLYYTVLLALTLVYAGILWRIGVPDAGIAFGAYFGAWLYGGAVLAMTLIWSAVTEDQIVAAFLGAATILVLWLADIAAAWFANLSNTGEQNSVVAEVIRELGLRAHYTFTMAQGIIRAEDILYFIFMMIAGLFITTRIVEVRRWRS
;
A
#
# COMPACT_ATOMS: atom_id res chain seq x y z
N MET A 1 -7.53 -6.22 23.82
CA MET A 1 -8.14 -6.83 22.61
C MET A 1 -9.55 -6.31 22.29
N ARG A 2 -10.50 -6.27 23.25
CA ARG A 2 -11.85 -5.73 23.00
C ARG A 2 -11.86 -4.28 22.47
N SER A 3 -10.94 -3.45 22.95
CA SER A 3 -10.76 -2.06 22.52
C SER A 3 -10.33 -1.92 21.05
N ILE A 4 -9.36 -2.73 20.58
CA ILE A 4 -8.91 -2.74 19.18
C ILE A 4 -10.08 -3.11 18.27
N LEU A 5 -10.80 -4.18 18.62
CA LEU A 5 -11.95 -4.66 17.87
C LEU A 5 -13.09 -3.65 17.82
N ALA A 6 -13.30 -2.87 18.88
CA ALA A 6 -14.31 -1.82 18.90
C ALA A 6 -13.97 -0.68 17.92
N VAL A 7 -12.73 -0.20 17.95
CA VAL A 7 -12.23 0.82 17.00
C VAL A 7 -12.31 0.29 15.58
N PHE A 8 -11.78 -0.91 15.33
CA PHE A 8 -11.82 -1.55 14.02
C PHE A 8 -13.24 -1.67 13.47
N LYS A 9 -14.20 -2.18 14.25
CA LYS A 9 -15.59 -2.30 13.81
C LYS A 9 -16.23 -0.95 13.50
N ARG A 10 -15.95 0.07 14.31
CA ARG A 10 -16.44 1.44 14.10
C ARG A 10 -15.90 2.00 12.77
N GLU A 11 -14.59 1.88 12.54
CA GLU A 11 -13.95 2.38 11.32
C GLU A 11 -14.43 1.65 10.07
N VAL A 12 -14.48 0.32 10.12
CA VAL A 12 -15.02 -0.49 9.03
C VAL A 12 -16.47 -0.07 8.71
N ALA A 13 -17.31 0.12 9.73
CA ALA A 13 -18.68 0.60 9.53
C ALA A 13 -18.74 2.01 8.93
N LEU A 14 -17.80 2.90 9.27
CA LEU A 14 -17.68 4.25 8.68
C LEU A 14 -17.29 4.19 7.20
N TYR A 15 -16.38 3.29 6.81
CA TYR A 15 -16.06 3.05 5.40
C TYR A 15 -17.30 2.56 4.65
N PHE A 16 -17.93 1.47 5.10
CA PHE A 16 -19.09 0.86 4.40
C PHE A 16 -20.38 1.68 4.46
N ARG A 17 -20.50 2.69 5.33
CA ARG A 17 -21.64 3.62 5.34
C ARG A 17 -21.47 4.78 4.35
N SER A 18 -20.25 5.08 3.92
CA SER A 18 -20.02 6.15 2.96
C SER A 18 -20.38 5.70 1.55
N PRO A 19 -21.25 6.44 0.83
CA PRO A 19 -21.55 6.15 -0.58
C PRO A 19 -20.28 6.11 -1.46
N ILE A 20 -19.28 6.92 -1.09
CA ILE A 20 -17.98 7.01 -1.77
C ILE A 20 -17.24 5.67 -1.74
N ALA A 21 -17.39 4.89 -0.66
CA ALA A 21 -16.72 3.60 -0.51
C ALA A 21 -17.27 2.52 -1.45
N TYR A 22 -18.41 2.72 -2.11
CA TYR A 22 -18.92 1.84 -3.17
C TYR A 22 -18.57 2.38 -4.57
N ALA A 23 -18.59 3.70 -4.72
CA ALA A 23 -18.27 4.36 -5.99
C ALA A 23 -16.80 4.14 -6.39
N ILE A 24 -15.85 4.23 -5.44
CA ILE A 24 -14.42 4.05 -5.72
C ILE A 24 -14.09 2.63 -6.22
N PRO A 25 -14.47 1.54 -5.52
CA PRO A 25 -14.21 0.19 -6.02
C PRO A 25 -14.86 -0.07 -7.38
N PHE A 26 -16.07 0.45 -7.62
CA PHE A 26 -16.75 0.33 -8.91
C PHE A 26 -15.96 1.02 -10.02
N ALA A 27 -15.56 2.28 -9.82
CA ALA A 27 -14.77 3.04 -10.78
C ALA A 27 -13.40 2.40 -11.05
N LEU A 28 -12.72 1.93 -9.99
CA LEU A 28 -11.44 1.22 -10.12
C LEU A 28 -11.60 -0.08 -10.91
N THR A 29 -12.61 -0.88 -10.59
CA THR A 29 -12.89 -2.13 -11.32
C THR A 29 -13.18 -1.79 -12.79
N LEU A 30 -14.06 -0.82 -13.08
CA LEU A 30 -14.32 -0.44 -14.46
C LEU A 30 -13.05 0.03 -15.20
N PHE A 31 -12.21 0.85 -14.55
CA PHE A 31 -10.95 1.32 -15.09
C PHE A 31 -9.97 0.16 -15.39
N PHE A 32 -9.76 -0.75 -14.43
CA PHE A 32 -8.92 -1.94 -14.64
C PHE A 32 -9.48 -2.86 -15.71
N GLY A 33 -10.81 -2.99 -15.81
CA GLY A 33 -11.46 -3.79 -16.84
C GLY A 33 -11.22 -3.25 -18.25
N LEU A 34 -11.26 -1.93 -18.43
CA LEU A 34 -10.94 -1.29 -19.72
C LEU A 34 -9.47 -1.50 -20.09
N LEU A 35 -8.55 -1.30 -19.14
CA LEU A 35 -7.12 -1.54 -19.38
C LEU A 35 -6.82 -3.02 -19.66
N PHE A 36 -7.49 -3.93 -18.96
CA PHE A 36 -7.37 -5.37 -19.18
C PHE A 36 -7.84 -5.74 -20.59
N ASN A 37 -8.99 -5.23 -21.03
CA ASN A 37 -9.49 -5.49 -22.37
C ASN A 37 -8.56 -4.94 -23.46
N ASP A 38 -8.05 -3.71 -23.29
CA ASP A 38 -7.08 -3.11 -24.21
C ASP A 38 -5.79 -3.94 -24.28
N THR A 39 -5.28 -4.36 -23.13
CA THR A 39 -4.06 -5.18 -23.03
C THR A 39 -4.24 -6.55 -23.70
N VAL A 40 -5.36 -7.23 -23.47
CA VAL A 40 -5.66 -8.53 -24.09
C VAL A 40 -5.82 -8.39 -25.60
N THR A 41 -6.49 -7.34 -26.06
CA THR A 41 -6.76 -7.11 -27.50
C THR A 41 -5.50 -6.71 -28.26
N ARG A 42 -4.69 -5.79 -27.73
CA ARG A 42 -3.43 -5.34 -28.37
C ARG A 42 -2.39 -6.44 -28.46
N ASN A 43 -2.35 -7.33 -27.46
CA ASN A 43 -1.41 -8.46 -27.46
C ASN A 43 -1.87 -9.62 -28.34
N ASN A 44 -3.04 -9.53 -28.98
CA ASN A 44 -3.51 -10.42 -30.06
C ASN A 44 -3.27 -11.92 -29.78
N GLN A 45 -3.52 -12.35 -28.53
CA GLN A 45 -3.30 -13.73 -28.03
C GLN A 45 -1.84 -14.24 -28.00
N ASN A 46 -0.85 -13.43 -28.35
CA ASN A 46 0.56 -13.82 -28.42
C ASN A 46 1.37 -13.50 -27.15
N ALA A 47 0.82 -12.71 -26.22
CA ALA A 47 1.49 -12.49 -24.93
C ALA A 47 1.25 -13.70 -24.01
N PRO A 48 2.28 -14.19 -23.30
CA PRO A 48 2.11 -15.20 -22.26
C PRO A 48 1.06 -14.74 -21.25
N ALA A 49 0.15 -15.63 -20.86
CA ALA A 49 -0.89 -15.34 -19.87
C ALA A 49 -0.29 -14.77 -18.57
N ASP A 50 0.94 -15.15 -18.24
CA ASP A 50 1.70 -14.69 -17.07
C ASP A 50 2.01 -13.19 -17.08
N VAL A 51 2.28 -12.61 -18.26
CA VAL A 51 2.56 -11.16 -18.39
C VAL A 51 1.29 -10.36 -18.15
N ILE A 52 0.14 -10.85 -18.62
CA ILE A 52 -1.15 -10.19 -18.41
C ILE A 52 -1.61 -10.37 -16.95
N MET A 53 -1.27 -11.50 -16.33
CA MET A 53 -1.57 -11.81 -14.92
C MET A 53 -0.85 -10.89 -13.93
N THR A 54 0.38 -10.47 -14.25
CA THR A 54 1.21 -9.58 -13.40
C THR A 54 0.93 -8.10 -13.64
N PHE A 55 0.36 -7.74 -14.79
CA PHE A 55 0.04 -6.36 -15.17
C PHE A 55 -0.94 -5.69 -14.22
N ILE A 56 -2.05 -6.36 -13.87
CA ILE A 56 -3.08 -5.76 -12.99
C ILE A 56 -2.55 -5.55 -11.57
N PRO A 57 -1.95 -6.55 -10.88
CA PRO A 57 -1.31 -6.33 -9.58
C PRO A 57 -0.22 -5.27 -9.63
N GLY A 58 0.56 -5.20 -10.71
CA GLY A 58 1.58 -4.17 -10.94
C GLY A 58 1.00 -2.75 -11.01
N LEU A 59 -0.04 -2.56 -11.82
CA LEU A 59 -0.75 -1.28 -11.92
C LEU A 59 -1.45 -0.90 -10.62
N PHE A 60 -2.03 -1.87 -9.91
CA PHE A 60 -2.65 -1.64 -8.61
C PHE A 60 -1.63 -1.16 -7.57
N THR A 61 -0.45 -1.79 -7.57
CA THR A 61 0.70 -1.41 -6.74
C THR A 61 1.24 -0.02 -7.09
N PHE A 62 1.18 0.38 -8.36
CA PHE A 62 1.47 1.75 -8.77
C PHE A 62 0.41 2.71 -8.25
N LEU A 63 -0.88 2.46 -8.53
CA LEU A 63 -1.99 3.33 -8.13
C LEU A 63 -2.12 3.51 -6.61
N LEU A 64 -1.50 2.64 -5.80
CA LEU A 64 -1.38 2.84 -4.36
C LEU A 64 -0.78 4.18 -3.96
N PHE A 65 0.07 4.81 -4.79
CA PHE A 65 0.56 6.18 -4.48
C PHE A 65 -0.59 7.18 -4.33
N LEU A 66 -1.70 6.97 -5.04
CA LEU A 66 -2.89 7.82 -4.98
C LEU A 66 -3.90 7.30 -3.94
N ILE A 67 -4.10 5.98 -3.91
CA ILE A 67 -5.14 5.35 -3.08
C ILE A 67 -4.73 5.29 -1.60
N ALA A 68 -3.48 4.92 -1.29
CA ALA A 68 -3.07 4.75 0.11
C ALA A 68 -3.14 6.04 0.93
N PRO A 69 -2.63 7.18 0.43
CA PRO A 69 -2.79 8.44 1.14
C PRO A 69 -4.28 8.74 1.35
N LEU A 70 -5.14 8.55 0.34
CA LEU A 70 -6.56 8.91 0.43
C LEU A 70 -7.28 8.10 1.52
N LEU A 71 -6.88 6.84 1.70
CA LEU A 71 -7.41 5.98 2.74
C LEU A 71 -6.89 6.34 4.14
N THR A 72 -5.64 6.81 4.26
CA THR A 72 -5.00 7.04 5.57
C THR A 72 -5.10 8.48 6.08
N MET A 73 -5.20 9.48 5.21
CA MET A 73 -5.32 10.90 5.59
C MET A 73 -6.47 11.15 6.55
N ARG A 74 -7.62 10.51 6.31
CA ARG A 74 -8.84 10.76 7.06
C ARG A 74 -8.80 10.14 8.46
N LEU A 75 -8.02 9.07 8.66
CA LEU A 75 -8.02 8.30 9.89
C LEU A 75 -7.54 9.09 11.11
N LEU A 76 -6.48 9.89 10.99
CA LEU A 76 -5.93 10.65 12.13
C LEU A 76 -6.13 12.16 12.00
N ALA A 77 -6.05 12.71 10.79
CA ALA A 77 -6.18 14.16 10.61
C ALA A 77 -7.63 14.64 10.85
N GLU A 78 -8.65 13.86 10.51
CA GLU A 78 -10.06 14.22 10.76
C GLU A 78 -10.36 14.31 12.27
N GLU A 79 -9.91 13.34 13.06
CA GLU A 79 -10.13 13.34 14.50
C GLU A 79 -9.27 14.38 15.25
N THR A 80 -8.10 14.71 14.69
CA THR A 80 -7.27 15.81 15.21
C THR A 80 -7.96 17.16 14.96
N ARG A 81 -8.51 17.36 13.76
CA ARG A 81 -9.24 18.58 13.38
C ARG A 81 -10.56 18.75 14.13
N GLU A 82 -11.25 17.65 14.42
CA GLU A 82 -12.51 17.66 15.18
C GLU A 82 -12.29 17.77 16.71
N GLY A 83 -11.04 17.74 17.20
CA GLY A 83 -10.72 17.77 18.63
C GLY A 83 -11.17 16.51 19.39
N THR A 84 -11.73 15.51 18.69
CA THR A 84 -12.12 14.23 19.28
C THR A 84 -10.93 13.40 19.71
N LEU A 85 -9.73 13.67 19.15
CA LEU A 85 -8.49 13.03 19.56
C LEU A 85 -8.21 13.25 21.06
N GLU A 86 -8.44 14.46 21.59
CA GLU A 86 -8.22 14.78 23.01
C GLU A 86 -9.19 14.00 23.91
N ILE A 87 -10.47 13.95 23.51
CA ILE A 87 -11.49 13.19 24.26
C ILE A 87 -11.16 11.69 24.24
N LEU A 88 -10.74 11.14 23.10
CA LEU A 88 -10.33 9.75 22.98
C LEU A 88 -9.05 9.44 23.77
N MET A 89 -8.14 10.41 23.92
CA MET A 89 -6.92 10.30 24.72
C MET A 89 -7.17 10.34 26.24
N THR A 90 -8.33 10.83 26.70
CA THR A 90 -8.73 10.77 28.12
C THR A 90 -9.27 9.39 28.53
N LEU A 91 -9.59 8.52 27.57
CA LEU A 91 -10.00 7.14 27.87
C LEU A 91 -8.77 6.31 28.31
N PRO A 92 -8.93 5.34 29.23
CA PRO A 92 -7.85 4.47 29.70
C PRO A 92 -7.48 3.40 28.65
N MET A 93 -7.07 3.85 27.46
CA MET A 93 -6.61 3.01 26.36
C MET A 93 -5.17 3.37 25.99
N LYS A 94 -4.35 2.35 25.72
CA LYS A 94 -2.98 2.53 25.21
C LYS A 94 -3.04 3.01 23.75
N GLU A 95 -2.25 4.01 23.36
CA GLU A 95 -2.32 4.62 22.00
C GLU A 95 -2.11 3.58 20.89
N TRP A 96 -1.24 2.58 21.12
CA TRP A 96 -1.01 1.47 20.18
C TRP A 96 -2.29 0.73 19.78
N HIS A 97 -3.25 0.55 20.69
CA HIS A 97 -4.49 -0.19 20.39
C HIS A 97 -5.37 0.56 19.40
N PHE A 98 -5.32 1.88 19.45
CA PHE A 98 -6.11 2.75 18.60
C PHE A 98 -5.51 2.81 17.19
N ILE A 99 -4.20 3.02 17.08
CA ILE A 99 -3.48 3.12 15.80
C ILE A 99 -3.54 1.80 15.03
N VAL A 100 -3.32 0.67 15.71
CA VAL A 100 -3.43 -0.66 15.11
C VAL A 100 -4.86 -0.94 14.65
N GLY A 101 -5.88 -0.54 15.41
CA GLY A 101 -7.27 -0.71 15.02
C GLY A 101 -7.62 0.05 13.73
N LYS A 102 -7.13 1.29 13.60
CA LYS A 102 -7.29 2.13 12.41
C LYS A 102 -6.55 1.58 11.20
N PHE A 103 -5.30 1.19 11.39
CA PHE A 103 -4.50 0.55 10.35
C PHE A 103 -5.17 -0.73 9.84
N LEU A 104 -5.63 -1.62 10.73
CA LEU A 104 -6.33 -2.84 10.36
C LEU A 104 -7.60 -2.57 9.55
N ALA A 105 -8.36 -1.52 9.89
CA ALA A 105 -9.57 -1.15 9.14
C ALA A 105 -9.22 -0.68 7.72
N ALA A 106 -8.20 0.16 7.57
CA ALA A 106 -7.71 0.61 6.27
C ALA A 106 -7.14 -0.56 5.44
N TRP A 107 -6.38 -1.45 6.08
CA TRP A 107 -5.80 -2.61 5.44
C TRP A 107 -6.86 -3.65 5.02
N LEU A 108 -7.92 -3.82 5.80
CA LEU A 108 -9.08 -4.62 5.40
C LEU A 108 -9.75 -4.03 4.15
N TYR A 109 -10.02 -2.72 4.14
CA TYR A 109 -10.64 -2.07 2.99
C TYR A 109 -9.77 -2.19 1.74
N TYR A 110 -8.45 -2.02 1.88
CA TYR A 110 -7.49 -2.28 0.83
C TYR A 110 -7.53 -3.75 0.34
N THR A 111 -7.64 -4.71 1.26
CA THR A 111 -7.78 -6.14 0.93
C THR A 111 -9.04 -6.39 0.10
N VAL A 112 -10.16 -5.72 0.41
CA VAL A 112 -11.40 -5.82 -0.38
C VAL A 112 -11.20 -5.26 -1.79
N LEU A 113 -10.52 -4.12 -1.93
CA LEU A 113 -10.19 -3.54 -3.24
C LEU A 113 -9.32 -4.51 -4.08
N LEU A 114 -8.31 -5.11 -3.46
CA LEU A 114 -7.45 -6.09 -4.10
C LEU A 114 -8.23 -7.37 -4.47
N ALA A 115 -9.11 -7.84 -3.60
CA ALA A 115 -9.95 -9.01 -3.86
C ALA A 115 -10.90 -8.80 -5.05
N LEU A 116 -11.43 -7.58 -5.25
CA LEU A 116 -12.25 -7.28 -6.44
C LEU A 116 -11.46 -7.45 -7.74
N THR A 117 -10.15 -7.19 -7.73
CA THR A 117 -9.30 -7.40 -8.91
C THR A 117 -9.02 -8.88 -9.21
N LEU A 118 -9.35 -9.82 -8.31
CA LEU A 118 -9.24 -11.26 -8.60
C LEU A 118 -10.21 -11.71 -9.69
N VAL A 119 -11.27 -10.94 -9.96
CA VAL A 119 -12.20 -11.21 -11.06
C VAL A 119 -11.44 -11.32 -12.40
N TYR A 120 -10.42 -10.47 -12.61
CA TYR A 120 -9.60 -10.52 -13.83
C TYR A 120 -8.69 -11.75 -13.90
N ALA A 121 -8.11 -12.15 -12.77
CA ALA A 121 -7.36 -13.40 -12.68
C ALA A 121 -8.24 -14.61 -13.02
N GLY A 122 -9.49 -14.63 -12.51
CA GLY A 122 -10.47 -15.67 -12.83
C GLY A 122 -10.84 -15.71 -14.32
N ILE A 123 -10.95 -14.56 -14.97
CA ILE A 123 -11.19 -14.46 -16.43
C ILE A 123 -9.97 -15.01 -17.19
N LEU A 124 -8.75 -14.66 -16.79
CA LEU A 124 -7.52 -15.16 -17.42
C LEU A 124 -7.37 -16.69 -17.31
N TRP A 125 -7.74 -17.28 -16.18
CA TRP A 125 -7.77 -18.75 -16.01
C TRP A 125 -8.71 -19.48 -16.96
N ARG A 126 -9.73 -18.78 -17.50
CA ARG A 126 -10.64 -19.34 -18.51
C ARG A 126 -10.10 -19.18 -19.93
N ILE A 127 -9.27 -18.17 -20.17
CA ILE A 127 -8.75 -17.81 -21.50
C ILE A 127 -7.39 -18.47 -21.77
N GLY A 128 -6.59 -18.73 -20.73
CA GLY A 128 -5.28 -19.37 -20.86
C GLY A 128 -4.91 -20.20 -19.62
N VAL A 129 -3.68 -20.72 -19.61
CA VAL A 129 -3.11 -21.49 -18.48
C VAL A 129 -2.00 -20.66 -17.83
N PRO A 130 -2.35 -19.62 -17.04
CA PRO A 130 -1.35 -18.84 -16.32
C PRO A 130 -0.72 -19.69 -15.21
N ASP A 131 0.56 -19.45 -14.92
CA ASP A 131 1.24 -20.06 -13.79
C ASP A 131 0.60 -19.59 -12.47
N ALA A 132 0.04 -20.55 -11.73
CA ALA A 132 -0.59 -20.32 -10.44
C ALA A 132 0.40 -19.76 -9.41
N GLY A 133 1.69 -20.08 -9.52
CA GLY A 133 2.75 -19.55 -8.66
C GLY A 133 2.97 -18.06 -8.89
N ILE A 134 3.03 -17.64 -10.16
CA ILE A 134 3.17 -16.23 -10.54
C ILE A 134 1.95 -15.42 -10.11
N ALA A 135 0.75 -15.97 -10.33
CA ALA A 135 -0.49 -15.36 -9.87
C ALA A 135 -0.49 -15.15 -8.34
N PHE A 136 -0.23 -16.22 -7.58
CA PHE A 136 -0.22 -16.15 -6.12
C PHE A 136 0.83 -15.16 -5.61
N GLY A 137 2.06 -15.19 -6.16
CA GLY A 137 3.14 -14.28 -5.81
C GLY A 137 2.79 -12.81 -6.06
N ALA A 138 2.19 -12.50 -7.21
CA ALA A 138 1.79 -11.14 -7.56
C ALA A 138 0.70 -10.59 -6.63
N TYR A 139 -0.35 -11.37 -6.34
CA TYR A 139 -1.44 -10.91 -5.46
C TYR A 139 -1.01 -10.86 -3.98
N PHE A 140 -0.25 -11.85 -3.51
CA PHE A 140 0.25 -11.88 -2.14
C PHE A 140 1.27 -10.77 -1.90
N GLY A 141 2.17 -10.54 -2.86
CA GLY A 141 3.13 -9.44 -2.81
C GLY A 141 2.43 -8.08 -2.82
N ALA A 142 1.38 -7.90 -3.63
CA ALA A 142 0.62 -6.66 -3.67
C ALA A 142 -0.08 -6.42 -2.33
N TRP A 143 -0.60 -7.48 -1.70
CA TRP A 143 -1.24 -7.39 -0.39
C TRP A 143 -0.27 -6.93 0.72
N LEU A 144 0.94 -7.48 0.76
CA LEU A 144 2.00 -7.07 1.68
C LEU A 144 2.52 -5.66 1.39
N TYR A 145 2.77 -5.35 0.11
CA TYR A 145 3.20 -4.03 -0.32
C TYR A 145 2.20 -2.95 0.10
N GLY A 146 0.90 -3.20 -0.12
CA GLY A 146 -0.15 -2.27 0.28
C GLY A 146 -0.20 -2.05 1.78
N GLY A 147 0.01 -3.10 2.59
CA GLY A 147 0.15 -2.97 4.04
C GLY A 147 1.31 -2.06 4.44
N ALA A 148 2.50 -2.26 3.86
CA ALA A 148 3.68 -1.44 4.13
C ALA A 148 3.49 0.03 3.72
N VAL A 149 2.92 0.26 2.54
CA VAL A 149 2.64 1.61 2.05
C VAL A 149 1.61 2.34 2.93
N LEU A 150 0.54 1.66 3.34
CA LEU A 150 -0.46 2.23 4.26
C LEU A 150 0.16 2.58 5.62
N ALA A 151 1.08 1.76 6.14
CA ALA A 151 1.78 2.06 7.39
C ALA A 151 2.66 3.31 7.26
N MET A 152 3.33 3.50 6.12
CA MET A 152 4.16 4.67 5.85
C MET A 152 3.34 5.96 5.66
N THR A 153 2.20 5.91 4.97
CA THR A 153 1.34 7.09 4.80
C THR A 153 0.64 7.49 6.09
N LEU A 154 0.38 6.54 6.98
CA LEU A 154 -0.23 6.81 8.28
C LEU A 154 0.64 7.72 9.15
N ILE A 155 1.98 7.64 9.01
CA ILE A 155 2.93 8.51 9.71
C ILE A 155 2.61 9.98 9.42
N TRP A 156 2.43 10.34 8.15
CA TRP A 156 2.14 11.72 7.75
C TRP A 156 0.79 12.21 8.26
N SER A 157 -0.20 11.32 8.36
CA SER A 157 -1.49 11.66 8.96
C SER A 157 -1.40 11.91 10.48
N ALA A 158 -0.41 11.35 11.17
CA ALA A 158 -0.13 11.68 12.57
C ALA A 158 0.68 12.99 12.74
N VAL A 159 1.50 13.34 11.75
CA VAL A 159 2.31 14.56 11.78
C VAL A 159 1.46 15.80 11.52
N THR A 160 0.46 15.72 10.65
CA THR A 160 -0.27 16.89 10.14
C THR A 160 -1.75 16.88 10.51
N GLU A 161 -2.28 18.05 10.85
CA GLU A 161 -3.71 18.23 11.21
C GLU A 161 -4.58 18.49 9.99
N ASP A 162 -3.96 19.01 8.91
CA ASP A 162 -4.62 19.21 7.64
C ASP A 162 -4.57 17.94 6.78
N GLN A 163 -5.76 17.42 6.45
CA GLN A 163 -5.95 16.25 5.59
C GLN A 163 -5.25 16.42 4.23
N ILE A 164 -5.25 17.62 3.64
CA ILE A 164 -4.67 17.88 2.31
C ILE A 164 -3.14 17.89 2.38
N VAL A 165 -2.55 18.36 3.48
CA VAL A 165 -1.09 18.36 3.61
C VAL A 165 -0.58 16.94 3.92
N ALA A 166 -1.27 16.22 4.81
CA ALA A 166 -1.02 14.79 5.03
C ALA A 166 -1.14 13.99 3.71
N ALA A 167 -2.07 14.41 2.85
CA ALA A 167 -2.30 13.82 1.54
C ALA A 167 -1.08 13.84 0.65
N PHE A 168 -0.61 15.07 0.48
CA PHE A 168 0.44 15.41 -0.43
C PHE A 168 1.76 14.80 0.02
N LEU A 169 2.07 14.88 1.31
CA LEU A 169 3.28 14.29 1.89
C LEU A 169 3.27 12.77 1.79
N GLY A 170 2.13 12.12 2.08
CA GLY A 170 1.97 10.67 1.90
C GLY A 170 2.21 10.24 0.46
N ALA A 171 1.54 10.89 -0.49
CA ALA A 171 1.71 10.61 -1.92
C ALA A 171 3.15 10.86 -2.40
N ALA A 172 3.77 11.95 -1.96
CA ALA A 172 5.15 12.27 -2.28
C ALA A 172 6.12 11.20 -1.76
N THR A 173 5.95 10.72 -0.52
CA THR A 173 6.79 9.63 -0.02
C THR A 173 6.65 8.34 -0.82
N ILE A 174 5.42 7.96 -1.21
CA ILE A 174 5.23 6.75 -2.03
C ILE A 174 5.87 6.93 -3.41
N LEU A 175 5.69 8.09 -4.04
CA LEU A 175 6.29 8.37 -5.33
C LEU A 175 7.82 8.32 -5.26
N VAL A 176 8.42 8.87 -4.21
CA VAL A 176 9.88 8.78 -3.98
C VAL A 176 10.31 7.33 -3.81
N LEU A 177 9.61 6.54 -2.98
CA LEU A 177 9.92 5.13 -2.76
C LEU A 177 9.72 4.27 -4.02
N TRP A 178 8.77 4.65 -4.88
CA TRP A 178 8.53 4.01 -6.16
C TRP A 178 9.60 4.39 -7.19
N LEU A 179 10.05 5.65 -7.20
CA LEU A 179 11.13 6.16 -8.06
C LEU A 179 12.52 5.73 -7.59
N ALA A 180 12.67 5.23 -6.35
CA ALA A 180 13.95 4.83 -5.77
C ALA A 180 14.75 3.86 -6.66
N ASP A 181 14.08 2.90 -7.29
CA ASP A 181 14.71 1.92 -8.19
C ASP A 181 15.24 2.58 -9.48
N ILE A 182 14.47 3.51 -10.05
CA ILE A 182 14.91 4.31 -11.19
C ILE A 182 16.10 5.17 -10.76
N ALA A 183 16.01 5.87 -9.63
CA ALA A 183 17.11 6.68 -9.11
C ALA A 183 18.39 5.85 -8.88
N ALA A 184 18.29 4.64 -8.33
CA ALA A 184 19.41 3.72 -8.16
C ALA A 184 20.07 3.38 -9.50
N ALA A 185 19.27 3.08 -10.54
CA ALA A 185 19.78 2.84 -11.89
C ALA A 185 20.45 4.08 -12.50
N TRP A 186 19.91 5.28 -12.29
CA TRP A 186 20.54 6.52 -12.74
C TRP A 186 21.88 6.78 -12.04
N PHE A 187 21.98 6.58 -10.73
CA PHE A 187 23.23 6.73 -9.98
C PHE A 187 24.29 5.71 -10.39
N ALA A 188 23.89 4.46 -10.67
CA ALA A 188 24.80 3.43 -11.18
C ALA A 188 25.37 3.76 -12.57
N ASN A 189 24.60 4.45 -13.43
CA ASN A 189 25.08 4.89 -14.74
C ASN A 189 25.95 6.16 -14.66
N LEU A 190 25.73 7.02 -13.66
CA LEU A 190 26.51 8.25 -13.48
C LEU A 190 27.93 7.98 -12.95
N SER A 191 28.15 6.87 -12.24
CA SER A 191 29.41 6.60 -11.56
C SER A 191 30.57 6.15 -12.46
N ASN A 192 30.36 5.88 -13.77
CA ASN A 192 31.41 5.56 -14.78
C ASN A 192 32.55 4.64 -14.29
N THR A 193 32.26 3.80 -13.32
CA THR A 193 33.12 2.77 -12.77
C THR A 193 32.37 1.50 -13.09
N GLY A 194 32.95 0.66 -13.95
CA GLY A 194 32.36 -0.59 -14.43
C GLY A 194 32.13 -1.65 -13.33
N GLU A 195 32.08 -1.24 -12.06
CA GLU A 195 31.61 -2.04 -10.96
C GLU A 195 30.15 -1.64 -10.67
N GLN A 196 29.27 -2.64 -10.69
CA GLN A 196 27.84 -2.55 -10.37
C GLN A 196 27.56 -2.12 -8.89
N ASN A 197 28.53 -1.50 -8.21
CA ASN A 197 28.66 -1.55 -6.76
C ASN A 197 29.02 -0.18 -6.15
N SER A 198 28.21 0.86 -6.40
CA SER A 198 28.17 1.94 -5.41
C SER A 198 27.28 1.49 -4.26
N VAL A 199 27.83 1.42 -3.05
CA VAL A 199 27.10 1.09 -1.80
C VAL A 199 25.82 1.93 -1.68
N VAL A 200 25.84 3.15 -2.22
CA VAL A 200 24.69 4.05 -2.29
C VAL A 200 23.60 3.53 -3.23
N ALA A 201 23.92 3.01 -4.41
CA ALA A 201 22.94 2.42 -5.32
C ALA A 201 22.34 1.13 -4.75
N GLU A 202 23.12 0.32 -4.03
CA GLU A 202 22.64 -0.90 -3.39
C GLU A 202 21.67 -0.58 -2.24
N VAL A 203 22.02 0.36 -1.35
CA VAL A 203 21.14 0.83 -0.27
C VAL A 203 19.86 1.47 -0.82
N ILE A 204 19.94 2.28 -1.89
CA ILE A 204 18.75 2.88 -2.51
C ILE A 204 17.87 1.81 -3.16
N ARG A 205 18.46 0.77 -3.77
CA ARG A 205 17.71 -0.35 -4.36
C ARG A 205 17.06 -1.22 -3.30
N GLU A 206 17.74 -1.45 -2.18
CA GLU A 206 17.19 -2.19 -1.03
C GLU A 206 16.02 -1.43 -0.36
N LEU A 207 16.10 -0.10 -0.29
CA LEU A 207 15.00 0.73 0.21
C LEU A 207 13.79 0.79 -0.75
N GLY A 208 13.98 0.46 -2.03
CA GLY A 208 12.94 0.46 -3.05
C GLY A 208 11.91 -0.65 -2.85
N LEU A 209 10.72 -0.30 -2.33
CA LEU A 209 9.57 -1.21 -2.18
C LEU A 209 9.17 -1.90 -3.51
N ARG A 210 9.39 -1.20 -4.63
CA ARG A 210 9.17 -1.73 -5.98
C ARG A 210 10.14 -2.83 -6.35
N ALA A 211 11.41 -2.73 -5.97
CA ALA A 211 12.42 -3.68 -6.41
C ALA A 211 12.12 -5.09 -5.87
N HIS A 212 11.74 -5.18 -4.60
CA HIS A 212 11.33 -6.45 -3.96
C HIS A 212 9.99 -6.97 -4.49
N TYR A 213 9.09 -6.09 -4.95
CA TYR A 213 7.82 -6.53 -5.51
C TYR A 213 7.94 -6.99 -6.97
N THR A 214 8.65 -6.23 -7.81
CA THR A 214 8.70 -6.45 -9.27
C THR A 214 9.74 -7.49 -9.69
N PHE A 215 10.86 -7.65 -8.96
CA PHE A 215 11.93 -8.57 -9.36
C PHE A 215 11.82 -9.98 -8.76
N THR A 216 11.11 -10.18 -7.65
CA THR A 216 10.97 -11.50 -7.01
C THR A 216 9.52 -11.96 -6.92
N MET A 217 8.66 -11.23 -6.19
CA MET A 217 7.27 -11.66 -5.95
C MET A 217 6.39 -11.65 -7.21
N ALA A 218 6.51 -10.65 -8.07
CA ALA A 218 5.77 -10.59 -9.33
C ALA A 218 6.19 -11.69 -10.33
N GLN A 219 7.35 -12.34 -10.13
CA GLN A 219 7.80 -13.49 -10.91
C GLN A 219 7.41 -14.83 -10.29
N GLY A 220 6.61 -14.83 -9.22
CA GLY A 220 6.18 -16.05 -8.52
C GLY A 220 7.20 -16.63 -7.53
N ILE A 221 8.33 -15.95 -7.31
CA ILE A 221 9.36 -16.38 -6.36
C ILE A 221 9.14 -15.63 -5.04
N ILE A 222 8.54 -16.30 -4.07
CA ILE A 222 8.32 -15.74 -2.74
C ILE A 222 9.55 -16.05 -1.87
N ARG A 223 10.41 -15.04 -1.63
CA ARG A 223 11.52 -15.15 -0.68
C ARG A 223 11.09 -14.67 0.70
N ALA A 224 11.62 -15.31 1.74
CA ALA A 224 11.36 -14.92 3.13
C ALA A 224 11.90 -13.52 3.45
N GLU A 225 12.98 -13.11 2.80
CA GLU A 225 13.62 -11.79 2.90
C GLU A 225 12.63 -10.67 2.53
N ASP A 226 11.94 -10.81 1.40
CA ASP A 226 10.96 -9.84 0.92
C ASP A 226 9.78 -9.70 1.90
N ILE A 227 9.26 -10.83 2.40
CA ILE A 227 8.18 -10.84 3.38
C ILE A 227 8.60 -10.15 4.67
N LEU A 228 9.80 -10.48 5.17
CA LEU A 228 10.34 -9.87 6.39
C LEU A 228 10.54 -8.37 6.23
N TYR A 229 11.00 -7.91 5.06
CA TYR A 229 11.13 -6.49 4.76
C TYR A 229 9.78 -5.76 4.83
N PHE A 230 8.73 -6.28 4.19
CA PHE A 230 7.40 -5.66 4.25
C PHE A 230 6.82 -5.65 5.66
N ILE A 231 6.98 -6.75 6.42
CA ILE A 231 6.53 -6.83 7.81
C ILE A 231 7.29 -5.83 8.68
N PHE A 232 8.60 -5.72 8.49
CA PHE A 232 9.44 -4.77 9.20
C PHE A 232 8.99 -3.33 8.91
N MET A 233 8.74 -2.98 7.65
CA MET A 233 8.23 -1.66 7.26
C MET A 233 6.86 -1.36 7.87
N MET A 234 5.95 -2.35 7.92
CA MET A 234 4.66 -2.21 8.60
C MET A 234 4.82 -1.92 10.10
N ILE A 235 5.64 -2.71 10.80
CA ILE A 235 5.87 -2.55 12.24
C ILE A 235 6.57 -1.21 12.53
N ALA A 236 7.59 -0.85 11.75
CA ALA A 236 8.32 0.41 11.89
C ALA A 236 7.40 1.62 11.69
N GLY A 237 6.57 1.61 10.64
CA GLY A 237 5.62 2.69 10.38
C GLY A 237 4.59 2.86 11.49
N LEU A 238 4.04 1.75 12.02
CA LEU A 238 3.11 1.78 13.16
C LEU A 238 3.78 2.25 14.45
N PHE A 239 5.02 1.84 14.69
CA PHE A 239 5.83 2.29 15.83
C PHE A 239 6.08 3.79 15.80
N ILE A 240 6.54 4.31 14.66
CA ILE A 240 6.77 5.75 14.48
C ILE A 240 5.46 6.54 14.69
N THR A 241 4.37 6.08 14.07
CA THR A 241 3.05 6.71 14.21
C THR A 241 2.63 6.77 15.68
N THR A 242 2.86 5.70 16.45
CA THR A 242 2.49 5.65 17.87
C THR A 242 3.32 6.61 18.72
N ARG A 243 4.63 6.72 18.46
CA ARG A 243 5.48 7.68 19.16
C ARG A 243 5.12 9.11 18.87
N ILE A 244 4.74 9.44 17.63
CA ILE A 244 4.30 10.79 17.27
C ILE A 244 3.03 11.17 18.04
N VAL A 245 2.08 10.25 18.17
CA VAL A 245 0.83 10.46 18.91
C VAL A 245 1.09 10.58 20.42
N GLU A 246 1.99 9.77 20.99
CA GLU A 246 2.40 9.87 22.40
C GLU A 246 3.04 11.24 22.73
N VAL A 247 3.90 11.76 21.84
CA VAL A 247 4.57 13.06 22.05
C VAL A 247 3.57 14.22 22.02
N ARG A 248 2.53 14.16 21.17
CA ARG A 248 1.47 15.19 21.15
C ARG A 248 0.72 15.26 22.48
N ARG A 249 0.46 14.10 23.10
CA ARG A 249 -0.18 14.00 24.41
C ARG A 249 0.59 14.69 25.54
N TRP A 250 1.92 14.79 25.44
CA TRP A 250 2.74 15.47 26.45
C TRP A 250 2.76 17.00 26.30
N ARG A 251 2.29 17.54 25.17
CA ARG A 251 2.24 18.98 24.90
C ARG A 251 0.88 19.63 25.16
N SER A 252 -0.20 18.85 25.19
CA SER A 252 -1.56 19.27 25.58
C SER A 252 -1.75 19.21 27.09
#